data_AF-A0A0B4EV37-F1
#
_entry.id   AF-A0A0B4EV37-F1
#
_cell.length_a   1.000
_cell.length_b   1.000
_cell.length_c   1.000
_cell.angle_alpha   90.00
_cell.angle_beta   90.00
_cell.angle_gamma   90.00
#
_symmetry.space_group_name_H-M   'P 1'
#
loop_
_entity.id
_entity.type
_entity.pdbx_description
1 polymer ?
#
loop_
_entity_poly.entity_id
_entity_poly.type
_entity_poly.pdbx_seq_one_letter_code
_entity_poly.pdbx_strand_id
1 'polypeptide(L)'
;MQSLSASTPPDNDEVWWPKHTIGDKNASECHKLCMEVAALAAETYRLLKDEESVRAIGKLVRKCLDLDQKCSLWPEDLPRHLQYHRLYWHHPSSSVDYNTAEVYSGHILLYSDRWVATIWNMMRCARIVLNLSISRCLMYSSSGGQACESIASTMTGLVDDIIATVPYQLGCVGSLVGDGSLMGQWGTSVIWPLAMIVSHSIAGLCQKGTADLDSRSP
;
A
#
# COMPACT_ATOMS: atom_id res chain seq x y z
N MET A 1 -12.84 17.67 -16.66
CA MET A 1 -11.98 17.03 -15.65
C MET A 1 -11.93 15.55 -16.00
N GLN A 2 -10.92 15.12 -16.76
CA GLN A 2 -10.78 13.71 -17.16
C GLN A 2 -10.27 12.92 -15.96
N SER A 3 -11.03 11.91 -15.55
CA SER A 3 -10.64 11.00 -14.48
C SER A 3 -9.49 10.12 -14.97
N LEU A 4 -8.40 10.05 -14.21
CA LEU A 4 -7.28 9.15 -14.49
C LEU A 4 -7.79 7.71 -14.39
N SER A 5 -7.96 7.06 -15.54
CA SER A 5 -8.27 5.63 -15.62
C SER A 5 -6.99 4.83 -15.33
N ALA A 6 -7.14 3.74 -14.57
CA ALA A 6 -6.09 2.85 -14.06
C ALA A 6 -5.16 2.20 -15.13
N SER A 7 -5.35 2.51 -16.40
CA SER A 7 -4.60 1.97 -17.53
C SER A 7 -3.57 2.94 -18.12
N THR A 8 -3.44 4.14 -17.56
CA THR A 8 -2.51 5.16 -18.07
C THR A 8 -1.43 5.41 -17.03
N PRO A 9 -0.14 5.13 -17.29
CA PRO A 9 0.93 5.55 -16.39
C PRO A 9 0.90 7.08 -16.27
N PRO A 10 1.19 7.65 -15.08
CA PRO A 10 1.27 9.09 -14.94
C PRO A 10 2.36 9.63 -15.88
N ASP A 11 2.05 10.73 -16.56
CA ASP A 11 3.00 11.45 -17.40
C ASP A 11 4.13 11.97 -16.51
N ASN A 12 5.38 11.63 -16.84
CA ASN A 12 6.54 11.85 -15.96
C ASN A 12 6.94 13.33 -15.82
N ASP A 13 6.27 14.24 -16.54
CA ASP A 13 6.75 15.60 -16.78
C ASP A 13 6.00 16.71 -16.01
N GLU A 14 4.90 16.42 -15.29
CA GLU A 14 4.20 17.43 -14.47
C GLU A 14 4.33 17.20 -12.96
N VAL A 15 5.29 17.91 -12.39
CA VAL A 15 5.58 18.01 -10.95
C VAL A 15 4.50 18.85 -10.26
N TRP A 16 3.49 18.18 -9.68
CA TRP A 16 2.35 18.82 -9.01
C TRP A 16 2.50 19.00 -7.49
N TRP A 17 3.65 18.64 -6.90
CA TRP A 17 3.89 18.66 -5.45
C TRP A 17 4.53 19.96 -4.92
N PRO A 18 4.38 20.27 -3.61
CA PRO A 18 4.93 21.47 -2.99
C PRO A 18 6.47 21.55 -3.13
N LYS A 19 6.99 22.75 -3.41
CA LYS A 19 8.42 23.03 -3.66
C LYS A 19 9.40 22.58 -2.55
N HIS A 20 8.91 22.28 -1.35
CA HIS A 20 9.72 21.78 -0.23
C HIS A 20 10.10 20.30 -0.36
N THR A 21 9.45 19.53 -1.25
CA THR A 21 9.73 18.12 -1.52
C THR A 21 10.95 17.90 -2.44
N ILE A 22 11.44 18.96 -3.10
CA ILE A 22 12.46 18.91 -4.16
C ILE A 22 13.89 18.69 -3.61
N GLY A 23 14.08 18.69 -2.28
CA GLY A 23 15.41 18.56 -1.65
C GLY A 23 15.77 17.22 -1.02
N ASP A 24 14.80 16.38 -0.64
CA ASP A 24 15.09 15.13 0.09
C ASP A 24 15.26 13.95 -0.88
N LYS A 25 16.51 13.47 -0.98
CA LYS A 25 16.89 12.35 -1.85
C LYS A 25 16.07 11.08 -1.53
N ASN A 26 15.80 10.80 -0.27
CA ASN A 26 15.10 9.57 0.15
C ASN A 26 13.61 9.63 -0.20
N ALA A 27 13.00 10.81 -0.08
CA ALA A 27 11.65 11.04 -0.55
C ALA A 27 11.57 10.83 -2.08
N SER A 28 12.50 11.42 -2.83
CA SER A 28 12.58 11.21 -4.28
C SER A 28 12.78 9.74 -4.66
N GLU A 29 13.56 8.98 -3.89
CA GLU A 29 13.74 7.54 -4.08
C GLU A 29 12.44 6.76 -3.82
N CYS A 30 11.72 7.08 -2.74
CA CYS A 30 10.39 6.51 -2.49
C CYS A 30 9.44 6.76 -3.67
N HIS A 31 9.41 7.97 -4.22
CA HIS A 31 8.57 8.29 -5.39
C HIS A 31 8.97 7.47 -6.62
N LYS A 32 10.27 7.33 -6.90
CA LYS A 32 10.76 6.50 -8.02
C LYS A 32 10.30 5.05 -7.88
N LEU A 33 10.46 4.47 -6.69
CA LEU A 33 9.99 3.12 -6.39
C LEU A 33 8.46 3.02 -6.60
N CYS A 34 7.68 3.98 -6.12
CA CYS A 34 6.22 4.00 -6.33
C CYS A 34 5.83 4.07 -7.83
N MET A 35 6.56 4.83 -8.65
CA MET A 35 6.33 4.89 -10.10
C MET A 35 6.66 3.55 -10.78
N GLU A 36 7.78 2.92 -10.42
CA GLU A 36 8.13 1.58 -10.91
C GLU A 36 7.08 0.54 -10.52
N VAL A 37 6.53 0.63 -9.31
CA VAL A 37 5.41 -0.23 -8.86
C VAL A 37 4.18 -0.02 -9.72
N ALA A 38 3.79 1.23 -9.98
CA ALA A 38 2.63 1.52 -10.81
C ALA A 38 2.80 0.96 -12.25
N ALA A 39 4.00 1.06 -12.80
CA ALA A 39 4.33 0.50 -14.11
C ALA A 39 4.21 -1.04 -14.13
N LEU A 40 4.75 -1.74 -13.12
CA LEU A 40 4.64 -3.20 -13.02
C LEU A 40 3.20 -3.67 -12.76
N ALA A 41 2.41 -2.91 -12.00
CA ALA A 41 1.00 -3.21 -11.78
C ALA A 41 0.19 -3.10 -13.08
N ALA A 42 0.46 -2.07 -13.90
CA ALA A 42 -0.13 -1.93 -15.22
C ALA A 42 0.31 -3.05 -16.18
N GLU A 43 1.60 -3.43 -16.18
CA GLU A 43 2.12 -4.58 -16.95
C GLU A 43 1.43 -5.88 -16.53
N THR A 44 1.20 -6.07 -15.23
CA THR A 44 0.47 -7.23 -14.68
C THR A 44 -0.96 -7.30 -15.17
N TYR A 45 -1.69 -6.19 -15.10
CA TYR A 45 -3.07 -6.13 -15.58
C TYR A 45 -3.16 -6.47 -17.08
N ARG A 46 -2.25 -5.91 -17.89
CA ARG A 46 -2.21 -6.17 -19.33
C ARG A 46 -1.90 -7.63 -19.65
N LEU A 47 -0.85 -8.20 -19.05
CA LEU A 47 -0.43 -9.58 -19.33
C LEU A 47 -1.49 -10.60 -18.91
N LEU A 48 -2.17 -10.38 -17.79
CA LEU A 48 -3.25 -11.28 -17.34
C LEU A 48 -4.52 -11.15 -18.20
N LYS A 49 -4.77 -9.97 -18.77
CA LYS A 49 -5.89 -9.73 -19.69
C LYS A 49 -5.66 -10.37 -21.05
N ASP A 50 -4.43 -10.32 -21.55
CA ASP A 50 -4.05 -10.85 -22.87
C ASP A 50 -3.78 -12.38 -22.85
N GLU A 51 -4.02 -13.05 -21.72
CA GLU A 51 -3.78 -14.49 -21.49
C GLU A 51 -2.36 -14.94 -21.91
N GLU A 52 -1.37 -14.13 -21.58
CA GLU A 52 0.01 -14.34 -21.98
C GLU A 52 0.65 -15.62 -21.41
N SER A 53 1.75 -16.05 -22.05
CA SER A 53 2.39 -17.30 -21.68
C SER A 53 2.82 -17.34 -20.21
N VAL A 54 2.73 -18.53 -19.58
CA VAL A 54 3.21 -18.77 -18.19
C VAL A 54 4.66 -18.32 -18.00
N ARG A 55 5.49 -18.38 -19.06
CA ARG A 55 6.87 -17.87 -19.05
C ARG A 55 6.94 -16.35 -18.87
N ALA A 56 6.06 -15.59 -19.53
CA ALA A 56 5.99 -14.14 -19.38
C ALA A 56 5.54 -13.77 -17.95
N ILE A 57 4.54 -14.48 -17.43
CA ILE A 57 4.05 -14.31 -16.06
C ILE A 57 5.15 -14.62 -15.04
N GLY A 58 5.90 -15.71 -15.20
CA GLY A 58 7.03 -16.03 -14.33
C GLY A 58 8.20 -15.04 -14.39
N LYS A 59 8.37 -14.30 -15.51
CA LYS A 59 9.31 -13.17 -15.56
C LYS A 59 8.78 -11.98 -14.78
N LEU A 60 7.49 -11.68 -14.89
CA LEU A 60 6.86 -10.56 -14.20
C LEU A 60 6.87 -10.76 -12.68
N VAL A 61 6.54 -11.96 -12.19
CA VAL A 61 6.62 -12.31 -10.75
C VAL A 61 8.00 -11.99 -10.19
N ARG A 62 9.08 -12.36 -10.92
CA ARG A 62 10.45 -12.05 -10.50
C ARG A 62 10.71 -10.55 -10.42
N LYS A 63 10.31 -9.78 -11.44
CA LYS A 63 10.42 -8.30 -11.40
C LYS A 63 9.70 -7.71 -10.18
N CYS A 64 8.49 -8.19 -9.88
CA CYS A 64 7.72 -7.71 -8.74
C CYS A 64 8.38 -8.07 -7.40
N LEU A 65 8.92 -9.28 -7.26
CA LEU A 65 9.66 -9.70 -6.07
C LEU A 65 10.93 -8.87 -5.87
N ASP A 66 11.71 -8.67 -6.94
CA ASP A 66 12.92 -7.84 -6.90
C ASP A 66 12.60 -6.40 -6.49
N LEU A 67 11.48 -5.84 -6.97
CA LEU A 67 11.06 -4.49 -6.59
C LEU A 67 10.50 -4.44 -5.16
N ASP A 68 9.76 -5.45 -4.69
CA ASP A 68 9.29 -5.49 -3.29
C ASP A 68 10.47 -5.56 -2.33
N GLN A 69 11.52 -6.31 -2.68
CA GLN A 69 12.75 -6.35 -1.91
C GLN A 69 13.42 -4.98 -1.82
N LYS A 70 13.51 -4.23 -2.93
CA LYS A 70 14.03 -2.85 -2.90
C LYS A 70 13.17 -1.96 -1.99
N CYS A 71 11.85 -2.04 -2.13
CA CYS A 71 10.91 -1.30 -1.28
C CYS A 71 11.04 -1.69 0.21
N SER A 72 11.33 -2.96 0.53
CA SER A 72 11.50 -3.42 1.91
C SER A 72 12.83 -2.99 2.53
N LEU A 73 13.86 -2.78 1.71
CA LEU A 73 15.18 -2.34 2.15
C LEU A 73 15.33 -0.81 2.19
N TRP A 74 14.48 -0.07 1.46
CA TRP A 74 14.45 1.40 1.49
C TRP A 74 14.48 2.01 2.91
N PRO A 75 13.79 1.46 3.93
CA PRO A 75 13.89 1.94 5.31
C PRO A 75 15.30 1.91 5.94
N GLU A 76 16.17 0.99 5.53
CA GLU A 76 17.45 0.74 6.21
C GLU A 76 18.42 1.92 6.10
N ASP A 77 18.31 2.68 5.01
CA ASP A 77 19.18 3.82 4.71
C ASP A 77 18.57 5.18 5.11
N LEU A 78 17.41 5.19 5.79
CA LEU A 78 16.73 6.44 6.12
C LEU A 78 17.43 7.22 7.23
N PRO A 79 17.63 8.54 7.06
CA PRO A 79 18.08 9.41 8.13
C PRO A 79 17.04 9.47 9.26
N ARG A 80 17.49 9.74 10.50
CA ARG A 80 16.63 9.72 11.70
C ARG A 80 15.38 10.59 11.59
N HIS A 81 15.44 11.73 10.89
CA HIS A 81 14.27 12.60 10.74
C HIS A 81 13.18 12.00 9.86
N LEU A 82 13.47 10.96 9.07
CA LEU A 82 12.50 10.23 8.26
C LEU A 82 12.06 8.91 8.90
N GLN A 83 12.64 8.51 10.04
CA GLN A 83 12.26 7.27 10.72
C GLN A 83 11.01 7.49 11.58
N TYR A 84 10.18 6.44 11.70
CA TYR A 84 9.07 6.43 12.65
C TYR A 84 9.49 5.79 13.98
N HIS A 85 8.75 6.12 15.04
CA HIS A 85 8.85 5.46 16.33
C HIS A 85 7.57 4.69 16.61
N ARG A 86 7.72 3.42 17.01
CA ARG A 86 6.58 2.56 17.37
C ARG A 86 6.32 2.69 18.87
N LEU A 87 5.12 3.14 19.22
CA LEU A 87 4.59 3.07 20.59
C LEU A 87 3.56 1.94 20.67
N TYR A 88 3.47 1.29 21.82
CA TYR A 88 2.40 0.33 22.08
C TYR A 88 1.39 0.95 23.03
N TRP A 89 0.16 1.13 22.54
CA TRP A 89 -0.98 1.56 23.33
C TRP A 89 -1.79 0.33 23.75
N HIS A 90 -1.81 0.05 25.04
CA HIS A 90 -2.70 -0.94 25.63
C HIS A 90 -3.85 -0.25 26.32
N HIS A 91 -5.08 -0.63 25.97
CA HIS A 91 -6.23 -0.26 26.77
C HIS A 91 -6.15 -0.93 28.15
N PRO A 92 -6.52 -0.23 29.24
CA PRO A 92 -6.46 -0.79 30.59
C PRO A 92 -7.42 -1.97 30.83
N SER A 93 -8.47 -2.11 30.00
CA SER A 93 -9.47 -3.17 30.12
C SER A 93 -9.36 -4.19 28.99
N SER A 94 -9.64 -5.47 29.31
CA SER A 94 -9.62 -6.59 28.37
C SER A 94 -10.87 -6.66 27.46
N SER A 95 -11.91 -5.89 27.75
CA SER A 95 -13.14 -5.78 26.96
C SER A 95 -13.33 -4.33 26.52
N VAL A 96 -12.65 -3.95 25.44
CA VAL A 96 -12.80 -2.62 24.84
C VAL A 96 -14.00 -2.65 23.91
N ASP A 97 -15.00 -1.81 24.18
CA ASP A 97 -16.03 -1.50 23.20
C ASP A 97 -15.46 -0.51 22.18
N TYR A 98 -15.06 -1.01 21.01
CA TYR A 98 -14.49 -0.19 19.94
C TYR A 98 -15.46 0.84 19.36
N ASN A 99 -16.75 0.79 19.70
CA ASN A 99 -17.70 1.85 19.35
C ASN A 99 -17.54 3.11 20.21
N THR A 100 -16.91 2.98 21.39
CA THR A 100 -16.71 4.08 22.35
C THR A 100 -15.24 4.37 22.64
N ALA A 101 -14.32 3.53 22.16
CA ALA A 101 -12.89 3.71 22.34
C ALA A 101 -12.34 4.90 21.52
N GLU A 102 -11.65 5.83 22.18
CA GLU A 102 -11.01 6.97 21.52
C GLU A 102 -9.86 6.55 20.59
N VAL A 103 -9.20 5.42 20.90
CA VAL A 103 -8.03 4.92 20.17
C VAL A 103 -8.14 3.41 20.04
N TYR A 104 -7.77 2.85 18.88
CA TYR A 104 -7.69 1.40 18.69
C TYR A 104 -6.53 0.81 19.51
N SER A 105 -6.74 -0.31 20.22
CA SER A 105 -5.66 -1.03 20.91
C SER A 105 -4.61 -1.52 19.92
N GLY A 106 -3.33 -1.33 20.21
CA GLY A 106 -2.27 -1.84 19.36
C GLY A 106 -1.05 -0.94 19.33
N HIS A 107 -0.31 -1.00 18.23
CA HIS A 107 0.82 -0.11 18.04
C HIS A 107 0.36 1.18 17.36
N ILE A 108 1.03 2.28 17.71
CA ILE A 108 0.88 3.60 17.11
C ILE A 108 2.22 3.97 16.50
N LEU A 109 2.21 4.54 15.30
CA LEU A 109 3.41 5.03 14.64
C LEU A 109 3.49 6.55 14.76
N LEU A 110 4.54 7.01 15.45
CA LEU A 110 4.90 8.41 15.57
C LEU A 110 5.92 8.80 14.52
N TYR A 111 5.80 10.02 14.02
CA TYR A 111 6.70 10.57 13.01
C TYR A 111 7.22 11.92 13.48
N SER A 112 8.27 12.41 12.82
CA SER A 112 8.82 13.76 13.06
C SER A 112 7.84 14.85 12.60
N ASP A 113 7.16 14.61 11.48
CA ASP A 113 6.10 15.45 10.95
C ASP A 113 5.08 14.61 10.15
N ARG A 114 4.02 15.26 9.66
CA ARG A 114 2.94 14.58 8.92
C ARG A 114 3.34 14.16 7.50
N TRP A 115 4.29 14.86 6.88
CA TRP A 115 4.79 14.52 5.55
C TRP A 115 5.61 13.22 5.57
N VAL A 116 6.40 12.99 6.63
CA VAL A 116 7.10 11.70 6.82
C VAL A 116 6.11 10.54 6.93
N ALA A 117 5.00 10.73 7.65
CA ALA A 117 3.93 9.73 7.71
C ALA A 117 3.36 9.40 6.32
N THR A 118 3.19 10.41 5.46
CA THR A 118 2.72 10.24 4.08
C THR A 118 3.69 9.40 3.24
N ILE A 119 4.99 9.69 3.30
CA ILE A 119 6.01 8.91 2.55
C ILE A 119 5.99 7.44 2.96
N TRP A 120 5.95 7.17 4.26
CA TRP A 120 5.85 5.81 4.76
C TRP A 120 4.59 5.09 4.28
N ASN A 121 3.45 5.77 4.28
CA ASN A 121 2.21 5.20 3.76
C ASN A 121 2.28 4.97 2.24
N MET A 122 2.90 5.86 1.46
CA MET A 122 3.14 5.64 0.02
C MET A 122 3.95 4.35 -0.21
N MET A 123 5.04 4.17 0.53
CA MET A 123 5.87 2.97 0.44
C MET A 123 5.10 1.69 0.80
N ARG A 124 4.36 1.70 1.93
CA ARG A 124 3.52 0.56 2.34
C ARG A 124 2.49 0.20 1.28
N CYS A 125 1.88 1.19 0.63
CA CYS A 125 0.89 0.97 -0.41
C CYS A 125 1.50 0.43 -1.69
N ALA A 126 2.68 0.93 -2.07
CA ALA A 126 3.42 0.38 -3.20
C ALA A 126 3.73 -1.11 -2.99
N ARG A 127 4.15 -1.50 -1.78
CA ARG A 127 4.35 -2.90 -1.41
C ARG A 127 3.06 -3.73 -1.45
N ILE A 128 1.93 -3.20 -0.98
CA ILE A 128 0.62 -3.86 -1.10
C ILE A 128 0.28 -4.13 -2.58
N VAL A 129 0.46 -3.15 -3.47
CA VAL A 129 0.19 -3.28 -4.91
C VAL A 129 1.09 -4.35 -5.57
N LEU A 130 2.37 -4.41 -5.20
CA LEU A 130 3.29 -5.46 -5.66
C LEU A 130 2.85 -6.84 -5.21
N ASN A 131 2.54 -6.98 -3.92
CA ASN A 131 2.09 -8.23 -3.32
C ASN A 131 0.78 -8.74 -3.96
N LEU A 132 -0.16 -7.84 -4.24
CA LEU A 132 -1.37 -8.15 -5.02
C LEU A 132 -1.04 -8.60 -6.44
N SER A 133 -0.11 -7.94 -7.11
CA SER A 133 0.30 -8.28 -8.48
C SER A 133 0.94 -9.67 -8.54
N ILE A 134 1.82 -9.99 -7.57
CA ILE A 134 2.43 -11.31 -7.42
C ILE A 134 1.35 -12.36 -7.19
N SER A 135 0.45 -12.13 -6.22
CA SER A 135 -0.64 -13.07 -5.90
C SER A 135 -1.49 -13.40 -7.13
N ARG A 136 -1.88 -12.40 -7.92
CA ARG A 136 -2.63 -12.61 -9.17
C ARG A 136 -1.90 -13.48 -10.18
N CYS A 137 -0.60 -13.21 -10.39
CA CYS A 137 0.22 -14.00 -11.30
C CYS A 137 0.39 -15.46 -10.84
N LEU A 138 0.53 -15.68 -9.53
CA LEU A 138 0.65 -17.01 -8.95
C LEU A 138 -0.66 -17.80 -9.04
N MET A 139 -1.79 -17.15 -8.78
CA MET A 139 -3.12 -17.74 -8.93
C MET A 139 -3.41 -18.12 -10.38
N TYR A 140 -3.01 -17.29 -11.35
CA TYR A 140 -3.13 -17.61 -12.77
C TYR A 140 -2.31 -18.85 -13.18
N SER A 141 -1.13 -19.04 -12.56
CA SER A 141 -0.22 -20.14 -12.90
C SER A 141 -0.49 -21.45 -12.12
N SER A 142 -1.55 -21.50 -11.31
CA SER A 142 -1.96 -22.66 -10.49
C SER A 142 -0.88 -23.20 -9.54
N SER A 143 0.07 -22.36 -9.10
CA SER A 143 1.26 -22.76 -8.33
C SER A 143 1.32 -22.17 -6.91
N GLY A 144 0.21 -21.63 -6.38
CA GLY A 144 0.29 -20.50 -5.45
C GLY A 144 -0.11 -20.69 -3.98
N GLY A 145 -0.61 -21.84 -3.52
CA GLY A 145 -1.26 -21.94 -2.19
C GLY A 145 -0.48 -21.32 -1.02
N GLN A 146 0.68 -21.89 -0.68
CA GLN A 146 1.52 -21.41 0.45
C GLN A 146 2.13 -20.02 0.22
N ALA A 147 2.45 -19.68 -1.04
CA ALA A 147 2.99 -18.36 -1.39
C ALA A 147 1.93 -17.26 -1.19
N CYS A 148 0.67 -17.52 -1.53
CA CYS A 148 -0.44 -16.60 -1.33
C CYS A 148 -0.72 -16.32 0.16
N GLU A 149 -0.54 -17.32 1.05
CA GLU A 149 -0.67 -17.12 2.50
C GLU A 149 0.40 -16.18 3.05
N SER A 150 1.66 -16.36 2.65
CA SER A 150 2.77 -15.48 3.05
C SER A 150 2.58 -14.05 2.53
N ILE A 151 2.10 -13.91 1.30
CA ILE A 151 1.74 -12.61 0.71
C ILE A 151 0.61 -11.94 1.50
N ALA A 152 -0.45 -12.68 1.84
CA ALA A 152 -1.56 -12.17 2.62
C ALA A 152 -1.10 -11.70 4.01
N SER A 153 -0.27 -12.48 4.70
CA SER A 153 0.32 -12.10 5.99
C SER A 153 1.14 -10.80 5.89
N THR A 154 1.96 -10.67 4.85
CA THR A 154 2.74 -9.44 4.59
C THR A 154 1.82 -8.24 4.38
N MET A 155 0.78 -8.40 3.55
CA MET A 155 -0.21 -7.36 3.29
C MET A 155 -0.98 -6.93 4.56
N THR A 156 -1.38 -7.88 5.39
CA THR A 156 -2.06 -7.59 6.67
C THR A 156 -1.17 -6.73 7.56
N GLY A 157 0.13 -7.08 7.71
CA GLY A 157 1.06 -6.27 8.50
C GLY A 157 1.24 -4.85 7.94
N LEU A 158 1.27 -4.68 6.61
CA LEU A 158 1.33 -3.36 5.97
C LEU A 158 0.06 -2.54 6.22
N VAL A 159 -1.12 -3.17 6.20
CA VAL A 159 -2.41 -2.52 6.51
C VAL A 159 -2.47 -2.13 7.99
N ASP A 160 -2.05 -3.01 8.90
CA ASP A 160 -1.98 -2.71 10.33
C ASP A 160 -1.07 -1.51 10.61
N ASP A 161 0.10 -1.44 9.96
CA ASP A 161 1.00 -0.30 10.06
C ASP A 161 0.38 1.00 9.49
N ILE A 162 -0.42 0.93 8.42
CA ILE A 162 -1.16 2.09 7.89
C ILE A 162 -2.20 2.56 8.91
N ILE A 163 -2.98 1.65 9.48
CA ILE A 163 -3.98 1.96 10.52
C ILE A 163 -3.31 2.59 11.75
N ALA A 164 -2.13 2.08 12.13
CA ALA A 164 -1.34 2.62 13.23
C ALA A 164 -0.83 4.06 13.00
N THR A 165 -0.90 4.58 11.77
CA THR A 165 -0.60 6.01 11.48
C THR A 165 -1.77 6.95 11.76
N VAL A 166 -3.01 6.43 11.80
CA VAL A 166 -4.23 7.24 11.91
C VAL A 166 -4.24 8.08 13.20
N PRO A 167 -3.93 7.56 14.40
CA PRO A 167 -3.95 8.36 15.62
C PRO A 167 -2.98 9.56 15.56
N TYR A 168 -1.80 9.38 14.97
CA TYR A 168 -0.83 10.46 14.79
C TYR A 168 -1.33 11.49 13.77
N GLN A 169 -1.88 11.04 12.64
CA GLN A 169 -2.42 11.95 11.62
C GLN A 169 -3.63 12.75 12.11
N LEU A 170 -4.43 12.17 13.00
CA LEU A 170 -5.57 12.83 13.64
C LEU A 170 -5.20 13.72 14.84
N GLY A 171 -3.93 13.72 15.28
CA GLY A 171 -3.48 14.53 16.42
C GLY A 171 -3.89 13.96 17.79
N CYS A 172 -4.27 12.68 17.87
CA CYS A 172 -4.68 12.02 19.11
C CYS A 172 -3.51 11.75 20.07
N VAL A 173 -2.27 11.91 19.61
CA VAL A 173 -1.07 11.54 20.38
C VAL A 173 -0.16 12.75 20.51
N GLY A 174 -0.28 13.43 21.66
CA GLY A 174 0.52 14.59 22.02
C GLY A 174 -0.10 15.92 21.56
N SER A 175 -0.09 16.90 22.46
CA SER A 175 -0.48 18.29 22.25
C SER A 175 0.45 19.01 21.26
N LEU A 176 0.54 18.53 20.01
CA LEU A 176 1.13 19.27 18.90
C LEU A 176 -0.01 20.02 18.20
N VAL A 177 -0.35 21.13 18.86
CA VAL A 177 -1.18 22.23 18.42
C VAL A 177 -1.00 22.52 16.93
N GLY A 178 -2.11 22.53 16.20
CA GLY A 178 -2.21 23.08 14.85
C GLY A 178 -3.68 23.08 14.42
N ASP A 179 -4.24 24.28 14.22
CA ASP A 179 -5.64 24.56 13.91
C ASP A 179 -6.39 23.47 13.15
N GLY A 180 -7.59 23.12 13.63
CA GLY A 180 -8.51 22.12 13.06
C GLY A 180 -9.00 22.41 11.62
N SER A 181 -8.44 23.41 10.95
CA SER A 181 -8.75 23.83 9.57
C SER A 181 -8.18 22.90 8.49
N LEU A 182 -7.27 21.96 8.81
CA LEU A 182 -6.62 21.08 7.82
C LEU A 182 -7.01 19.59 7.92
N MET A 183 -7.94 19.23 8.81
CA MET A 183 -8.46 17.84 8.93
C MET A 183 -9.02 17.30 7.60
N GLY A 184 -9.63 18.15 6.77
CA GLY A 184 -10.24 17.75 5.49
C GLY A 184 -9.28 17.57 4.32
N GLN A 185 -8.09 18.21 4.32
CA GLN A 185 -7.18 18.15 3.16
C GLN A 185 -6.38 16.85 3.07
N TRP A 186 -6.11 16.21 4.21
CA TRP A 186 -5.17 15.08 4.28
C TRP A 186 -5.84 13.71 4.37
N GLY A 187 -7.18 13.66 4.41
CA GLY A 187 -7.92 12.43 4.09
C GLY A 187 -7.43 11.84 2.76
N THR A 188 -6.99 12.69 1.81
CA THR A 188 -6.36 12.29 0.53
C THR A 188 -5.08 11.45 0.68
N SER A 189 -4.29 11.64 1.75
CA SER A 189 -3.05 10.86 1.99
C SER A 189 -3.33 9.42 2.44
N VAL A 190 -4.53 9.15 2.95
CA VAL A 190 -5.06 7.80 3.24
C VAL A 190 -5.96 7.32 2.10
N ILE A 191 -6.68 8.22 1.43
CA ILE A 191 -7.60 7.90 0.33
C ILE A 191 -6.83 7.51 -0.93
N TRP A 192 -5.67 8.07 -1.24
CA TRP A 192 -4.93 7.69 -2.45
C TRP A 192 -4.42 6.23 -2.41
N PRO A 193 -3.81 5.75 -1.30
CA PRO A 193 -3.67 4.32 -0.99
C PRO A 193 -4.91 3.45 -1.22
N LEU A 194 -6.05 3.87 -0.64
CA LEU A 194 -7.31 3.13 -0.73
C LEU A 194 -7.87 3.16 -2.15
N ALA A 195 -7.74 4.28 -2.87
CA ALA A 195 -8.15 4.43 -4.26
C ALA A 195 -7.29 3.55 -5.17
N MET A 196 -5.99 3.43 -4.91
CA MET A 196 -5.14 2.46 -5.59
C MET A 196 -5.61 1.03 -5.33
N ILE A 197 -5.87 0.64 -4.07
CA ILE A 197 -6.36 -0.72 -3.75
C ILE A 197 -7.74 -1.00 -4.38
N VAL A 198 -8.68 -0.06 -4.30
CA VAL A 198 -10.05 -0.18 -4.86
C VAL A 198 -10.04 -0.19 -6.39
N SER A 199 -9.16 0.57 -7.04
CA SER A 199 -8.99 0.52 -8.50
C SER A 199 -8.40 -0.82 -8.97
N HIS A 200 -7.72 -1.53 -8.08
CA HIS A 200 -7.27 -2.90 -8.27
C HIS A 200 -8.25 -3.90 -7.65
N SER A 201 -9.57 -3.64 -7.69
CA SER A 201 -10.58 -4.45 -6.98
C SER A 201 -10.45 -5.97 -7.16
N ILE A 202 -10.64 -6.66 -6.04
CA ILE A 202 -10.68 -8.10 -5.78
C ILE A 202 -11.88 -8.79 -6.48
N ALA A 203 -12.77 -8.02 -7.12
CA ALA A 203 -14.01 -8.51 -7.75
C ALA A 203 -13.81 -9.63 -8.79
N GLY A 204 -12.64 -9.72 -9.43
CA GLY A 204 -12.35 -10.79 -10.40
C GLY A 204 -12.06 -12.17 -9.79
N LEU A 205 -11.75 -12.25 -8.49
CA LEU A 205 -11.41 -13.53 -7.84
C LEU A 205 -12.65 -14.29 -7.37
N CYS A 206 -13.72 -13.58 -6.94
CA CYS A 206 -14.94 -14.24 -6.47
C CYS A 206 -15.78 -14.84 -7.60
N GLN A 207 -15.67 -14.34 -8.84
CA GLN A 207 -16.44 -14.85 -9.98
C GLN A 207 -15.79 -16.06 -10.67
N LYS A 208 -14.46 -16.19 -10.63
CA LYS A 208 -13.75 -17.31 -11.27
C LYS A 208 -13.76 -18.58 -10.41
N GLY A 209 -13.81 -18.43 -9.09
CA GLY A 209 -13.93 -19.56 -8.15
C GLY A 209 -15.30 -20.24 -8.17
N THR A 210 -16.38 -19.53 -8.47
CA THR A 210 -17.73 -20.11 -8.58
C THR A 210 -17.97 -20.80 -9.93
N ALA A 211 -17.40 -20.30 -11.02
CA ALA A 211 -17.53 -20.91 -12.34
C ALA A 211 -16.77 -22.25 -12.49
N ASP A 212 -15.64 -22.42 -11.79
CA ASP A 212 -14.86 -23.67 -11.79
C ASP A 212 -15.44 -24.76 -10.87
N LEU A 213 -16.30 -24.39 -9.92
CA LEU A 213 -16.99 -25.35 -9.05
C LEU A 213 -18.26 -25.92 -9.69
N ASP A 214 -18.98 -25.13 -10.50
CA ASP A 214 -20.17 -25.60 -11.23
C ASP A 214 -19.85 -26.49 -12.45
N SER A 215 -18.62 -26.43 -12.98
CA SER A 215 -18.18 -27.24 -14.14
C SER A 215 -17.53 -28.58 -13.77
N ARG A 216 -17.39 -28.89 -12.47
CA ARG A 216 -16.77 -30.13 -11.95
C ARG A 216 -17.71 -31.03 -11.13
N SER A 217 -19.01 -30.78 -11.18
CA SER A 217 -19.99 -31.72 -10.62
C SER A 217 -20.47 -32.68 -11.72
N PRO A 218 -20.34 -34.01 -11.56
CA PRO A 218 -20.80 -35.00 -12.53
C PRO A 218 -22.33 -35.09 -12.64
#